data_AF-A0A1V9A168-F1
#
_entry.id   AF-A0A1V9A168-F1
#
_cell.length_a   1.000
_cell.length_b   1.000
_cell.length_c   1.000
_cell.angle_alpha   90.00
_cell.angle_beta   90.00
_cell.angle_gamma   90.00
#
_symmetry.space_group_name_H-M   'P 1'
#
loop_
_entity.id
_entity.type
_entity.pdbx_description
1 polymer ?
#
loop_
_entity_poly.entity_id
_entity_poly.type
_entity_poly.pdbx_seq_one_letter_code
_entity_poly.pdbx_strand_id
1 'polypeptide(L)'
;MTPQLFDSVDAYNAGHPASPFPADRHTRHVLRGYRAALQGVTDDLTGTGSGASLTVDFLPGGAPLPHEADRVGTVVASRWGEGPVLVLAENVSLRAAWRAVTDAWPTHLSGVHTALDALVGAEA
;
A
#
# COMPACT_ATOMS: atom_id res chain seq x y z
N MET A 1 -0.23 13.94 -1.70
CA MET A 1 -1.59 13.70 -1.12
C MET A 1 -1.46 13.35 0.37
N THR A 2 -2.41 13.73 1.25
CA THR A 2 -2.37 13.34 2.68
C THR A 2 -2.86 11.90 2.89
N PRO A 3 -2.12 11.03 3.61
CA PRO A 3 -2.56 9.67 3.90
C PRO A 3 -3.88 9.61 4.67
N GLN A 4 -4.78 8.69 4.30
CA GLN A 4 -6.08 8.51 4.96
C GLN A 4 -6.18 7.16 5.66
N LEU A 5 -6.56 7.17 6.94
CA LEU A 5 -6.68 5.96 7.77
C LEU A 5 -8.13 5.49 7.85
N PHE A 6 -8.33 4.18 7.71
CA PHE A 6 -9.60 3.49 7.88
C PHE A 6 -9.47 2.45 9.00
N ASP A 7 -10.47 2.39 9.89
CA ASP A 7 -10.45 1.50 11.05
C ASP A 7 -10.58 0.02 10.68
N SER A 8 -11.13 -0.30 9.51
CA SER A 8 -11.33 -1.67 9.04
C SER A 8 -11.23 -1.80 7.52
N VAL A 9 -11.04 -3.05 7.06
CA VAL A 9 -11.09 -3.42 5.64
C VAL A 9 -12.45 -3.07 5.02
N ASP A 10 -13.55 -3.30 5.74
CA ASP A 10 -14.89 -2.98 5.24
C ASP A 10 -15.09 -1.47 5.06
N ALA A 11 -14.59 -0.67 6.01
CA ALA A 11 -14.63 0.79 5.91
C ALA A 11 -13.80 1.30 4.72
N TYR A 12 -12.61 0.73 4.50
CA TYR A 12 -11.79 1.03 3.34
C TYR A 12 -12.51 0.65 2.02
N ASN A 13 -13.06 -0.57 1.94
CA ASN A 13 -13.72 -1.08 0.74
C ASN A 13 -14.98 -0.31 0.37
N ALA A 14 -15.72 0.20 1.35
CA ALA A 14 -16.87 1.07 1.10
C ALA A 14 -16.47 2.38 0.39
N GLY A 15 -15.29 2.92 0.69
CA GLY A 15 -14.73 4.10 0.03
C GLY A 15 -14.00 3.82 -1.28
N HIS A 16 -13.47 2.60 -1.47
CA HIS A 16 -12.61 2.25 -2.60
C HIS A 16 -13.12 1.01 -3.37
N PRO A 17 -14.34 1.05 -3.95
CA PRO A 17 -14.92 -0.12 -4.62
C PRO A 17 -14.14 -0.57 -5.87
N ALA A 18 -13.34 0.32 -6.47
CA ALA A 18 -12.52 0.00 -7.64
C ALA A 18 -11.21 -0.74 -7.30
N SER A 19 -10.75 -0.65 -6.05
CA SER A 19 -9.48 -1.25 -5.58
C SER A 19 -9.71 -2.00 -4.26
N PRO A 20 -10.58 -3.02 -4.24
CA PRO A 20 -10.98 -3.66 -3.00
C PRO A 20 -9.81 -4.40 -2.36
N PHE A 21 -9.71 -4.29 -1.04
CA PHE A 21 -8.91 -5.17 -0.20
C PHE A 21 -9.70 -6.48 -0.02
N PRO A 22 -9.14 -7.66 -0.35
CA PRO A 22 -9.85 -8.93 -0.20
C PRO A 22 -10.46 -9.12 1.21
N ALA A 23 -11.73 -9.51 1.25
CA ALA A 23 -12.42 -9.78 2.52
C ALA A 23 -11.88 -11.04 3.23
N ASP A 24 -11.45 -12.03 2.45
CA ASP A 24 -10.87 -13.27 2.95
C ASP A 24 -9.41 -13.10 3.39
N ARG A 25 -9.12 -13.44 4.65
CA ARG A 25 -7.78 -13.29 5.26
C ARG A 25 -6.69 -14.07 4.52
N HIS A 26 -6.99 -15.27 4.05
CA HIS A 26 -5.99 -16.09 3.34
C HIS A 26 -5.57 -15.41 2.04
N THR A 27 -6.54 -14.88 1.31
CA THR A 27 -6.34 -14.10 0.08
C THR A 27 -5.53 -12.84 0.34
N ARG A 28 -5.75 -12.16 1.48
CA ARG A 28 -4.94 -11.00 1.90
C ARG A 28 -3.46 -11.36 2.12
N HIS A 29 -3.20 -12.46 2.82
CA HIS A 29 -1.84 -12.88 3.17
C HIS A 29 -0.98 -13.27 1.95
N VAL A 30 -1.62 -13.70 0.85
CA VAL A 30 -0.92 -14.10 -0.39
C VAL A 30 -0.74 -12.95 -1.39
N LEU A 31 -1.24 -11.75 -1.08
CA LEU A 31 -1.00 -10.59 -1.92
C LEU A 31 0.50 -10.31 -2.01
N ARG A 32 0.95 -9.98 -3.22
CA ARG A 32 2.31 -9.51 -3.45
C ARG A 32 2.46 -8.08 -2.93
N GLY A 33 2.80 -7.96 -1.66
CA GLY A 33 3.12 -6.70 -0.98
C GLY A 33 4.62 -6.45 -0.83
N TYR A 34 4.98 -5.27 -0.36
CA TYR A 34 6.34 -4.87 -0.01
C TYR A 34 6.55 -4.91 1.52
N ARG A 35 7.72 -5.43 1.92
CA ARG A 35 8.22 -5.44 3.29
C ARG A 35 9.72 -5.17 3.25
N ALA A 36 10.19 -4.17 3.99
CA ALA A 36 11.62 -3.91 4.10
C ALA A 36 12.31 -5.06 4.86
N ALA A 37 13.33 -5.66 4.24
CA ALA A 37 14.16 -6.72 4.84
C ALA A 37 13.38 -7.86 5.54
N LEU A 38 12.20 -8.22 5.03
CA LEU A 38 11.27 -9.19 5.64
C LEU A 38 10.70 -8.81 7.02
N GLN A 39 11.10 -7.66 7.58
CA GLN A 39 10.66 -7.18 8.89
C GLN A 39 9.45 -6.25 8.82
N GLY A 40 9.06 -5.80 7.62
CA GLY A 40 7.96 -4.85 7.37
C GLY A 40 8.45 -3.41 7.27
N VAL A 41 7.51 -2.47 7.23
CA VAL A 41 7.76 -1.03 7.15
C VAL A 41 7.30 -0.38 8.45
N THR A 42 8.14 0.42 9.07
CA THR A 42 7.83 1.10 10.33
C THR A 42 6.86 2.24 10.09
N ASP A 43 5.75 2.26 10.85
CA ASP A 43 4.85 3.40 10.89
C ASP A 43 5.51 4.58 11.62
N ASP A 44 5.63 5.70 10.92
CA ASP A 44 6.05 7.01 11.44
C ASP A 44 5.10 8.14 11.01
N LEU A 45 3.93 7.80 10.43
CA LEU A 45 2.97 8.77 9.88
C LEU A 45 1.70 8.93 10.72
N THR A 46 1.21 7.87 11.37
CA THR A 46 -0.11 7.91 12.04
C THR A 46 -0.06 8.42 13.48
N GLY A 47 1.13 8.48 14.09
CA GLY A 47 1.35 8.90 15.48
C GLY A 47 0.74 7.98 16.56
N THR A 48 -0.15 7.05 16.20
CA THR A 48 -0.85 6.12 17.11
C THR A 48 -0.15 4.78 17.28
N GLY A 49 1.04 4.62 16.70
CA GLY A 49 1.81 3.39 16.78
C GLY A 49 3.20 3.50 16.18
N SER A 50 3.92 4.60 16.43
CA SER A 50 5.31 4.78 15.97
C SER A 50 6.15 3.55 16.35
N GLY A 51 6.51 2.72 15.36
CA GLY A 51 7.19 1.44 15.59
C GLY A 51 6.43 0.17 15.15
N ALA A 52 5.15 0.26 14.80
CA ALA A 52 4.42 -0.89 14.26
C ALA A 52 5.01 -1.31 12.91
N SER A 53 5.22 -2.62 12.74
CA SER A 53 5.65 -3.22 11.48
C SER A 53 4.43 -3.45 10.58
N LEU A 54 4.39 -2.76 9.44
CA LEU A 54 3.33 -2.82 8.45
C LEU A 54 3.79 -3.50 7.17
N THR A 55 2.84 -4.03 6.41
CA THR A 55 3.03 -4.44 5.02
C THR A 55 2.45 -3.37 4.11
N VAL A 56 3.13 -3.07 3.02
CA VAL A 56 2.60 -2.20 1.96
C VAL A 56 1.95 -3.09 0.89
N ASP A 57 0.64 -2.97 0.72
CA ASP A 57 -0.15 -3.75 -0.21
C ASP A 57 -0.56 -2.91 -1.42
N PHE A 58 -0.60 -3.56 -2.59
CA PHE A 58 -0.94 -2.93 -3.87
C PHE A 58 -2.28 -3.51 -4.32
N LEU A 59 -3.30 -2.68 -4.45
CA LEU A 59 -4.67 -3.11 -4.71
C LEU A 59 -5.17 -2.52 -6.03
N PRO A 60 -5.94 -3.29 -6.82
CA PRO A 60 -6.37 -4.65 -6.56
C PRO A 60 -5.31 -5.71 -6.92
N GLY A 61 -5.30 -6.81 -6.15
CA GLY A 61 -4.64 -8.06 -6.56
C GLY A 61 -3.12 -8.11 -6.46
N GLY A 62 -2.49 -7.26 -5.64
CA GLY A 62 -1.05 -7.25 -5.40
C GLY A 62 -0.25 -6.53 -6.48
N ALA A 63 1.05 -6.34 -6.22
CA ALA A 63 1.93 -5.71 -7.18
C ALA A 63 2.11 -6.63 -8.40
N PRO A 64 1.91 -6.15 -9.64
CA PRO A 64 2.01 -6.97 -10.83
C PRO A 64 3.39 -7.65 -10.97
N LEU A 65 3.40 -8.91 -11.38
CA LEU A 65 4.58 -9.63 -11.82
C LEU A 65 5.09 -9.06 -13.16
N PRO A 66 6.37 -9.28 -13.53
CA PRO A 66 6.93 -8.72 -14.75
C PRO A 66 6.11 -8.98 -16.03
N HIS A 67 5.48 -10.16 -16.12
CA HIS A 67 4.68 -10.62 -17.27
C HIS A 67 3.19 -10.25 -17.19
N GLU A 68 2.70 -9.78 -16.05
CA GLU A 68 1.29 -9.41 -15.89
C GLU A 68 1.02 -8.02 -16.47
N ALA A 69 -0.19 -7.79 -16.98
CA ALA A 69 -0.59 -6.45 -17.38
C ALA A 69 -0.50 -5.48 -16.19
N ASP A 70 -0.17 -4.22 -16.47
CA ASP A 70 -0.26 -3.19 -15.45
C ASP A 70 -1.72 -2.90 -15.08
N ARG A 71 -1.92 -2.41 -13.86
CA ARG A 71 -3.22 -2.05 -13.31
C ARG A 71 -3.09 -0.70 -12.63
N VAL A 72 -4.12 0.14 -12.75
CA VAL A 72 -4.25 1.35 -11.95
C VAL A 72 -4.99 0.98 -10.67
N GLY A 73 -4.54 1.51 -9.53
CA GLY A 73 -5.18 1.21 -8.26
C GLY A 73 -4.63 2.00 -7.08
N THR A 74 -4.73 1.40 -5.90
CA THR A 74 -4.46 2.03 -4.61
C THR A 74 -3.33 1.30 -3.89
N VAL A 75 -2.43 2.05 -3.28
CA VAL A 75 -1.37 1.52 -2.42
C VAL A 75 -1.72 1.83 -0.97
N VAL A 76 -1.73 0.80 -0.13
CA VAL A 76 -2.11 0.91 1.27
C VAL A 76 -1.06 0.31 2.18
N ALA A 77 -1.02 0.72 3.45
CA ALA A 77 -0.31 0.05 4.52
C ALA A 77 -1.30 -0.62 5.47
N SER A 78 -0.98 -1.84 5.87
CA SER A 78 -1.82 -2.67 6.74
C SER A 78 -0.97 -3.54 7.67
N ARG A 79 -1.56 -4.11 8.72
CA ARG A 79 -0.89 -5.13 9.55
C ARG A 79 -1.07 -6.49 8.91
N TRP A 80 -0.24 -6.83 7.93
CA TRP A 80 -0.29 -8.13 7.23
C TRP A 80 -1.63 -8.41 6.55
N GLY A 81 -2.22 -7.38 5.94
CA GLY A 81 -3.57 -7.44 5.37
C GLY A 81 -4.67 -7.17 6.38
N GLU A 82 -4.38 -7.12 7.67
CA GLU A 82 -5.37 -6.76 8.68
C GLU A 82 -5.48 -5.25 8.86
N GLY A 83 -6.67 -4.81 9.26
CA GLY A 83 -6.92 -3.42 9.64
C GLY A 83 -6.12 -2.98 10.88
N PRO A 84 -5.94 -1.67 11.09
CA PRO A 84 -6.42 -0.56 10.26
C PRO A 84 -5.69 -0.44 8.91
N VAL A 85 -6.33 0.19 7.92
CA VAL A 85 -5.82 0.34 6.54
C VAL A 85 -5.50 1.80 6.29
N LEU A 86 -4.23 2.10 5.98
CA LEU A 86 -3.76 3.44 5.67
C LEU A 86 -3.55 3.58 4.16
N VAL A 87 -4.27 4.48 3.50
CA VAL A 87 -4.09 4.80 2.08
C VAL A 87 -2.87 5.70 1.92
N LEU A 88 -1.91 5.26 1.10
CA LEU A 88 -0.66 6.00 0.83
C LEU A 88 -0.72 6.71 -0.53
N ALA A 89 -1.34 6.09 -1.53
CA ALA A 89 -1.54 6.67 -2.85
C ALA A 89 -2.76 6.03 -3.54
N GLU A 90 -3.47 6.80 -4.35
CA GLU A 90 -4.63 6.36 -5.13
C GLU A 90 -4.42 6.65 -6.62
N ASN A 91 -5.12 5.90 -7.47
CA ASN A 91 -5.11 6.06 -8.93
C ASN A 91 -3.71 6.02 -9.56
N VAL A 92 -2.82 5.17 -9.04
CA VAL A 92 -1.45 5.01 -9.55
C VAL A 92 -1.28 3.70 -10.32
N SER A 93 -0.38 3.70 -11.31
CA SER A 93 0.15 2.45 -11.90
C SER A 93 0.78 1.59 -10.80
N LEU A 94 0.23 0.40 -10.56
CA LEU A 94 0.74 -0.51 -9.53
C LEU A 94 2.14 -1.01 -9.89
N ARG A 95 2.46 -1.15 -11.18
CA ARG A 95 3.83 -1.46 -11.63
C ARG A 95 4.79 -0.31 -11.32
N ALA A 96 4.42 0.93 -11.63
CA ALA A 96 5.26 2.09 -11.34
C ALA A 96 5.46 2.27 -9.83
N ALA A 97 4.38 2.13 -9.04
CA ALA A 97 4.41 2.18 -7.58
C ALA A 97 5.32 1.09 -6.99
N TRP A 98 5.19 -0.17 -7.47
CA TRP A 98 6.06 -1.26 -7.04
C TRP A 98 7.53 -0.94 -7.29
N ARG A 99 7.85 -0.43 -8.49
CA ARG A 99 9.22 -0.04 -8.85
C ARG A 99 9.73 1.10 -7.97
N ALA A 100 8.96 2.18 -7.83
CA ALA A 100 9.36 3.32 -7.01
C ALA A 100 9.68 2.92 -5.56
N VAL A 101 8.83 2.08 -4.95
CA VAL A 101 9.06 1.58 -3.59
C VAL A 101 10.26 0.65 -3.52
N THR A 102 10.40 -0.29 -4.46
CA THR A 102 11.53 -1.25 -4.42
C THR A 102 12.88 -0.64 -4.78
N ASP A 103 12.91 0.35 -5.68
CA ASP A 103 14.12 1.09 -6.05
C ASP A 103 14.60 1.98 -4.89
N ALA A 104 13.67 2.60 -4.14
CA ALA A 104 13.98 3.44 -2.97
C ALA A 104 14.27 2.64 -1.70
N TRP A 105 13.81 1.38 -1.62
CA TRP A 105 13.94 0.49 -0.46
C TRP A 105 13.62 1.16 0.90
N PRO A 106 12.45 1.79 1.07
CA PRO A 106 12.13 2.49 2.30
C PRO A 106 11.90 1.51 3.45
N THR A 107 12.38 1.86 4.64
CA THR A 107 12.10 1.13 5.90
C THR A 107 11.03 1.80 6.76
N HIS A 108 10.62 3.04 6.41
CA HIS A 108 9.60 3.82 7.11
C HIS A 108 8.46 4.21 6.16
N LEU A 109 7.26 4.40 6.68
CA LEU A 109 6.09 4.76 5.88
C LEU A 109 6.25 6.14 5.21
N SER A 110 6.87 7.12 5.87
CA SER A 110 7.21 8.41 5.26
C SER A 110 8.07 8.25 4.00
N GLY A 111 8.99 7.29 4.00
CA GLY A 111 9.81 6.94 2.84
C GLY A 111 8.99 6.30 1.72
N VAL A 112 8.05 5.42 2.06
CA VAL A 112 7.11 4.85 1.07
C VAL A 112 6.24 5.94 0.47
N HIS A 113 5.67 6.81 1.30
CA HIS A 113 4.83 7.92 0.88
C HIS A 113 5.58 8.87 -0.06
N THR A 114 6.81 9.24 0.28
CA THR A 114 7.68 10.07 -0.58
C THR A 114 7.97 9.41 -1.93
N ALA A 115 8.24 8.11 -1.95
CA ALA A 115 8.48 7.38 -3.21
C ALA A 115 7.24 7.34 -4.11
N LEU A 116 6.05 7.32 -3.52
CA LEU A 116 4.78 7.29 -4.25
C LEU A 116 4.31 8.68 -4.71
N ASP A 117 4.59 9.75 -3.96
CA ASP A 117 4.13 11.11 -4.26
C ASP A 117 4.67 11.62 -5.61
N ALA A 118 5.87 11.16 -6.00
CA ALA A 118 6.46 11.42 -7.32
C ALA A 118 5.63 10.86 -8.50
N LEU A 119 4.78 9.85 -8.25
CA LEU A 119 3.91 9.25 -9.27
C LEU A 119 2.57 9.99 -9.39
N VAL A 120 2.06 10.51 -8.27
CA VAL A 120 0.80 11.26 -8.22
C VAL A 120 0.96 12.64 -8.87
N GLY A 121 2.15 13.26 -8.75
CA GLY A 121 2.45 14.55 -9.38
C GLY A 121 2.79 14.50 -10.88
N ALA A 122 2.92 13.31 -11.48
CA ALA A 122 3.31 13.17 -12.89
C ALA A 122 2.14 13.31 -13.88
N GLU A 123 0.90 13.41 -13.40
CA GLU A 123 -0.32 13.62 -14.19
C GLU A 123 -1.03 14.94 -13.82
N ALA A 124 -0.28 16.04 -13.69
CA ALA A 124 -0.82 17.40 -13.54
C ALA A 124 -0.38 18.32 -14.71
#